data_AF-A0A023B7A4-F1
#
_entry.id   AF-A0A023B7A4-F1
#
_cell.length_a   1.000
_cell.length_b   1.000
_cell.length_c   1.000
_cell.angle_alpha   90.00
_cell.angle_beta   90.00
_cell.angle_gamma   90.00
#
_symmetry.space_group_name_H-M   'P 1'
#
loop_
_entity.id
_entity.type
_entity.pdbx_description
1 polymer ?
#
loop_
_entity_poly.entity_id
_entity_poly.type
_entity_poly.pdbx_seq_one_letter_code
_entity_poly.pdbx_strand_id
1 'polypeptide(L)'
;MMRLHSVQLMCLVLMTCRLPFGPVDGAATLKIIETGSAKEVLALLAPIAFPIGITTSVLTGRGINKRFSALGAFKAGFLGRVLLGFVWLLIYKFAKTVGGDQPGIYTIIILGVCCQAICSEIMFVSQMAFFAQVSDVSMGGTYMTFFNTVANLGNKWPSMLMLSLMDQGPFIFSGWETFVELTTICSIGGVAWMAAGGRLLDRLEQMNPSDWELSSPSSRVVTEDSMELINQVKKRRP
;
A
#
# COMPACT_ATOMS: atom_id res chain seq x y z
N MET A 1 19.08 -9.89 8.27
CA MET A 1 17.74 -9.27 8.17
C MET A 1 16.62 -10.32 8.06
N MET A 2 16.59 -11.20 7.04
CA MET A 2 15.53 -12.24 6.87
C MET A 2 15.41 -13.30 7.99
N ARG A 3 16.30 -13.29 8.99
CA ARG A 3 16.19 -14.12 10.19
C ARG A 3 15.29 -13.52 11.26
N LEU A 4 15.00 -12.22 11.18
CA LEU A 4 14.15 -11.52 12.13
C LEU A 4 12.67 -11.76 11.79
N HIS A 5 11.91 -12.19 12.79
CA HIS A 5 10.49 -12.48 12.62
C HIS A 5 9.69 -11.23 12.21
N SER A 6 10.01 -10.06 12.78
CA SER A 6 9.38 -8.77 12.47
C SER A 6 9.50 -8.40 10.98
N VAL A 7 10.69 -8.63 10.41
CA VAL A 7 10.95 -8.41 8.98
C VAL A 7 10.13 -9.38 8.12
N GLN A 8 10.10 -10.67 8.48
CA GLN A 8 9.34 -11.68 7.73
C GLN A 8 7.84 -11.38 7.72
N LEU A 9 7.29 -10.99 8.87
CA LEU A 9 5.88 -10.58 9.01
C LEU A 9 5.59 -9.33 8.17
N MET A 10 6.48 -8.34 8.17
CA MET A 10 6.33 -7.19 7.30
C MET A 10 6.35 -7.59 5.81
N CYS A 11 7.28 -8.45 5.39
CA CYS A 11 7.29 -8.96 4.02
C CYS A 11 5.99 -9.67 3.64
N LEU A 12 5.43 -10.49 4.54
CA LEU A 12 4.15 -11.15 4.33
C LEU A 12 3.02 -10.14 4.15
N VAL A 13 2.97 -9.09 4.98
CA VAL A 13 2.02 -7.98 4.83
C VAL A 13 2.17 -7.31 3.48
N LEU A 14 3.39 -6.91 3.11
CA LEU A 14 3.66 -6.21 1.84
C LEU A 14 3.30 -7.05 0.61
N MET A 15 3.51 -8.36 0.68
CA MET A 15 3.16 -9.28 -0.40
C MET A 15 1.66 -9.50 -0.55
N THR A 16 0.88 -9.40 0.53
CA THR A 16 -0.56 -9.75 0.52
C THR A 16 -1.50 -8.54 0.52
N CYS A 17 -1.07 -7.38 1.02
CA CYS A 17 -1.95 -6.23 1.23
C CYS A 17 -2.49 -5.60 -0.06
N ARG A 18 -1.87 -5.86 -1.22
CA ARG A 18 -2.30 -5.32 -2.52
C ARG A 18 -3.24 -6.25 -3.28
N LEU A 19 -3.39 -7.50 -2.84
CA LEU A 19 -4.24 -8.50 -3.48
C LEU A 19 -5.70 -8.03 -3.67
N PRO A 20 -6.35 -7.40 -2.67
CA PRO A 20 -7.73 -6.94 -2.80
C PRO A 20 -7.97 -5.91 -3.91
N PHE A 21 -6.92 -5.19 -4.32
CA PHE A 21 -7.02 -4.10 -5.30
C PHE A 21 -6.63 -4.54 -6.71
N GLY A 22 -6.14 -5.77 -6.87
CA GLY A 22 -5.61 -6.29 -8.13
C GLY A 22 -6.53 -6.12 -9.34
N PRO A 23 -7.84 -6.47 -9.28
CA PRO A 23 -8.74 -6.32 -10.42
C PRO A 23 -8.95 -4.86 -10.82
N VAL A 24 -9.10 -3.98 -9.83
CA VAL A 24 -9.33 -2.55 -10.08
C VAL A 24 -8.07 -1.91 -10.65
N ASP A 25 -6.92 -2.13 -10.02
CA ASP A 25 -5.65 -1.53 -10.43
C ASP A 25 -5.13 -2.12 -11.76
N GLY A 26 -5.46 -3.38 -12.05
CA GLY A 26 -5.05 -4.05 -13.28
C GLY A 26 -5.96 -3.75 -14.47
N ALA A 27 -7.29 -3.74 -14.26
CA ALA A 27 -8.23 -3.85 -15.36
C ALA A 27 -9.34 -2.79 -15.41
N ALA A 28 -9.59 -2.01 -14.35
CA ALA A 28 -10.72 -1.08 -14.32
C ALA A 28 -10.66 -0.06 -15.47
N THR A 29 -9.48 0.52 -15.73
CA THR A 29 -9.29 1.48 -16.83
C THR A 29 -9.63 0.86 -18.19
N LEU A 30 -9.21 -0.37 -18.45
CA LEU A 30 -9.53 -1.08 -19.70
C LEU A 30 -11.02 -1.36 -19.80
N LYS A 31 -11.65 -1.83 -18.71
CA LYS A 31 -13.08 -2.12 -18.67
C LYS A 31 -13.96 -0.89 -18.84
N ILE A 32 -13.53 0.26 -18.36
CA ILE A 32 -14.23 1.53 -18.59
C ILE A 32 -14.11 2.00 -20.04
N ILE A 33 -13.00 1.72 -20.73
CA ILE A 33 -12.88 1.99 -22.18
C ILE A 33 -13.84 1.10 -22.96
N GLU A 34 -13.96 -0.18 -22.59
CA GLU A 34 -14.88 -1.12 -23.25
C GLU A 34 -16.36 -0.69 -23.15
N THR A 35 -16.76 0.08 -22.13
CA THR A 35 -18.13 0.62 -22.03
C THR A 35 -18.40 1.81 -22.95
N GLY A 36 -17.44 2.21 -23.80
CA GLY A 36 -17.57 3.32 -24.74
C GLY A 36 -17.08 4.68 -24.22
N SER A 37 -16.36 4.69 -23.09
CA SER A 37 -15.79 5.92 -22.53
C SER A 37 -14.62 6.44 -23.37
N ALA A 38 -14.55 7.76 -23.60
CA ALA A 38 -13.46 8.39 -24.34
C ALA A 38 -12.11 8.20 -23.65
N LYS A 39 -11.11 7.69 -24.40
CA LYS A 39 -9.73 7.49 -23.92
C LYS A 39 -9.07 8.81 -23.47
N GLU A 40 -9.50 9.92 -24.06
CA GLU A 40 -9.02 11.27 -23.74
C GLU A 40 -9.28 11.63 -22.28
N VAL A 41 -10.47 11.29 -21.76
CA VAL A 41 -10.83 11.54 -20.35
C VAL A 41 -9.92 10.77 -19.40
N LEU A 42 -9.52 9.56 -19.78
CA LEU A 42 -8.60 8.73 -18.99
C LEU A 42 -7.16 9.26 -19.03
N ALA A 43 -6.74 9.85 -20.15
CA ALA A 43 -5.44 10.50 -20.26
C ALA A 43 -5.33 11.74 -19.34
N LEU A 44 -6.45 12.45 -19.11
CA LEU A 44 -6.51 13.60 -18.20
C LEU A 44 -6.37 13.20 -16.71
N LEU A 45 -6.51 11.93 -16.36
CA LEU A 45 -6.41 11.48 -14.98
C LEU A 45 -5.00 11.65 -14.41
N ALA A 46 -3.95 11.38 -15.20
CA ALA A 46 -2.57 11.43 -14.74
C ALA A 46 -2.13 12.85 -14.32
N PRO A 47 -2.35 13.89 -15.15
CA PRO A 47 -2.06 15.28 -14.78
C PRO A 47 -2.81 15.76 -13.53
N ILE A 48 -4.04 15.27 -13.31
CA ILE A 48 -4.85 15.61 -12.12
C ILE A 48 -4.36 14.85 -10.89
N ALA A 49 -3.98 13.58 -11.04
CA ALA A 49 -3.52 12.75 -9.93
C ALA A 49 -2.19 13.25 -9.33
N PHE A 50 -1.31 13.87 -10.14
CA PHE A 50 -0.02 14.37 -9.68
C PHE A 50 -0.10 15.43 -8.55
N PRO A 51 -0.79 16.57 -8.71
CA PRO A 51 -0.91 17.57 -7.65
C PRO A 51 -1.70 17.06 -6.44
N ILE A 52 -2.70 16.19 -6.66
CA ILE A 52 -3.45 15.52 -5.59
C ILE A 52 -2.52 14.63 -4.76
N GLY A 53 -1.67 13.86 -5.44
CA GLY A 53 -0.63 13.03 -4.81
C GLY A 53 0.23 13.88 -3.89
N ILE A 54 0.92 14.89 -4.41
CA ILE A 54 1.80 15.78 -3.62
C ILE A 54 1.08 16.36 -2.41
N THR A 55 -0.12 16.92 -2.61
CA THR A 55 -0.89 17.54 -1.53
C THR A 55 -1.25 16.51 -0.46
N THR A 56 -1.70 15.33 -0.87
CA THR A 56 -2.05 14.23 0.02
C THR A 56 -0.82 13.74 0.78
N SER A 57 0.33 13.59 0.13
CA SER A 57 1.58 13.15 0.78
C SER A 57 2.02 14.13 1.85
N VAL A 58 1.97 15.44 1.56
CA VAL A 58 2.35 16.48 2.53
C VAL A 58 1.41 16.50 3.73
N LEU A 59 0.09 16.44 3.49
CA LEU A 59 -0.90 16.45 4.57
C LEU A 59 -0.80 15.18 5.45
N THR A 60 -0.66 14.02 4.81
CA THR A 60 -0.53 12.74 5.51
C THR A 60 0.77 12.72 6.32
N GLY A 61 1.91 13.04 5.69
CA GLY A 61 3.22 13.06 6.35
C GLY A 61 3.30 14.01 7.54
N ARG A 62 2.63 15.18 7.47
CA ARG A 62 2.54 16.12 8.60
C ARG A 62 1.70 15.58 9.76
N GLY A 63 0.70 14.75 9.47
CA GLY A 63 -0.20 14.16 10.47
C GLY A 63 0.37 12.91 11.15
N ILE A 64 1.23 12.16 10.46
CA ILE A 64 1.92 10.99 11.04
C ILE A 64 2.74 11.45 12.25
N ASN A 65 2.69 10.67 13.34
CA ASN A 65 3.33 10.91 14.64
C ASN A 65 2.78 12.09 15.44
N LYS A 66 1.98 13.00 14.83
CA LYS A 66 1.30 14.10 15.54
C LYS A 66 -0.15 13.82 15.88
N ARG A 67 -0.88 13.21 14.95
CA ARG A 67 -2.34 12.99 15.02
C ARG A 67 -2.73 11.52 14.90
N PHE A 68 -1.94 10.75 14.18
CA PHE A 68 -2.18 9.32 13.96
C PHE A 68 -0.87 8.56 13.79
N SER A 69 -0.91 7.25 14.07
CA SER A 69 0.22 6.35 13.88
C SER A 69 0.41 6.02 12.39
N ALA A 70 1.61 5.60 12.01
CA ALA A 70 1.93 5.32 10.60
C ALA A 70 1.05 4.16 10.08
N LEU A 71 0.97 3.04 10.80
CA LEU A 71 0.13 1.92 10.36
C LEU A 71 -1.36 2.19 10.58
N GLY A 72 -1.72 3.10 11.51
CA GLY A 72 -3.07 3.62 11.65
C GLY A 72 -3.58 4.33 10.38
N ALA A 73 -2.78 5.24 9.82
CA ALA A 73 -3.11 5.89 8.55
C ALA A 73 -3.11 4.92 7.36
N PHE A 74 -2.19 3.94 7.35
CA PHE A 74 -2.20 2.88 6.35
C PHE A 74 -3.52 2.11 6.35
N LYS A 75 -4.01 1.70 7.53
CA LYS A 75 -5.30 1.00 7.67
C LYS A 75 -6.46 1.87 7.18
N ALA A 76 -6.48 3.16 7.51
CA ALA A 76 -7.53 4.07 7.03
C ALA A 76 -7.54 4.18 5.49
N GLY A 77 -6.36 4.36 4.87
CA GLY A 77 -6.22 4.38 3.42
C GLY A 77 -6.63 3.07 2.77
N PHE A 78 -6.23 1.93 3.34
CA PHE A 78 -6.62 0.60 2.87
C PHE A 78 -8.13 0.40 2.95
N LEU A 79 -8.77 0.76 4.06
CA LEU A 79 -10.23 0.65 4.20
C LEU A 79 -10.94 1.50 3.14
N GLY A 80 -10.48 2.73 2.93
CA GLY A 80 -10.97 3.58 1.85
C GLY A 80 -10.86 2.91 0.48
N ARG A 81 -9.72 2.25 0.20
CA ARG A 81 -9.51 1.50 -1.05
C ARG A 81 -10.44 0.31 -1.21
N VAL A 82 -10.73 -0.44 -0.13
CA VAL A 82 -11.69 -1.54 -0.18
C VAL A 82 -13.10 -1.04 -0.48
N LEU A 83 -13.53 0.04 0.18
CA LEU A 83 -14.82 0.67 -0.09
C LEU A 83 -14.92 1.17 -1.53
N LEU A 84 -13.86 1.79 -2.04
CA LEU A 84 -13.78 2.22 -3.44
C LEU A 84 -13.83 1.05 -4.42
N GLY A 85 -13.38 -0.15 -4.05
CA GLY A 85 -13.57 -1.36 -4.85
C GLY A 85 -15.05 -1.66 -5.12
N PHE A 86 -15.91 -1.53 -4.11
CA PHE A 86 -17.36 -1.64 -4.28
C PHE A 86 -17.94 -0.49 -5.10
N VAL A 87 -17.42 0.73 -4.94
CA VAL A 87 -17.83 1.88 -5.77
C VAL A 87 -17.51 1.63 -7.24
N TRP A 88 -16.34 1.07 -7.56
CA TRP A 88 -15.97 0.71 -8.94
C TRP A 88 -16.91 -0.31 -9.58
N LEU A 89 -17.42 -1.27 -8.81
CA LEU A 89 -18.46 -2.19 -9.29
C LEU A 89 -19.73 -1.46 -9.71
N LEU A 90 -20.15 -0.46 -8.91
CA LEU A 90 -21.32 0.35 -9.21
C LEU A 90 -21.09 1.24 -10.43
N ILE A 91 -19.93 1.90 -10.51
CA ILE A 91 -19.54 2.73 -11.66
C ILE A 91 -19.56 1.90 -12.94
N TYR A 92 -18.92 0.72 -12.93
CA TYR A 92 -18.85 -0.14 -14.11
C TYR A 92 -20.23 -0.62 -14.57
N LYS A 93 -21.06 -1.13 -13.64
CA LYS A 93 -22.42 -1.59 -13.97
C LYS A 93 -23.27 -0.44 -14.54
N PHE A 94 -23.20 0.73 -13.91
CA PHE A 94 -23.95 1.90 -14.35
C PHE A 94 -23.47 2.39 -15.74
N ALA A 95 -22.15 2.45 -15.96
CA ALA A 95 -21.56 2.82 -17.24
C ALA A 95 -21.99 1.87 -18.36
N LYS A 96 -22.12 0.57 -18.06
CA LYS A 96 -22.61 -0.43 -19.01
C LYS A 96 -24.10 -0.26 -19.33
N THR A 97 -24.93 0.13 -18.36
CA THR A 97 -26.37 0.31 -18.56
C THR A 97 -26.71 1.58 -19.35
N VAL A 98 -26.06 2.69 -19.05
CA VAL A 98 -26.40 4.01 -19.61
C VAL A 98 -25.53 4.35 -20.85
N GLY A 99 -24.40 3.67 -21.02
CA GLY A 99 -23.40 3.95 -22.05
C GLY A 99 -22.32 4.91 -21.54
N GLY A 100 -21.06 4.59 -21.81
CA GLY A 100 -19.90 5.29 -21.24
C GLY A 100 -19.68 6.74 -21.72
N ASP A 101 -20.36 7.17 -22.78
CA ASP A 101 -20.14 8.49 -23.41
C ASP A 101 -20.96 9.63 -22.79
N GLN A 102 -21.59 9.40 -21.64
CA GLN A 102 -22.36 10.43 -20.95
C GLN A 102 -21.44 11.31 -20.06
N PRO A 103 -21.56 12.66 -20.13
CA PRO A 103 -20.77 13.57 -19.30
C PRO A 103 -20.85 13.30 -17.78
N GLY A 104 -22.01 12.83 -17.32
CA GLY A 104 -22.22 12.45 -15.92
C GLY A 104 -21.35 11.27 -15.48
N ILE A 105 -21.14 10.28 -16.36
CA ILE A 105 -20.31 9.10 -16.05
C ILE A 105 -18.84 9.50 -15.98
N TYR A 106 -18.36 10.36 -16.87
CA TYR A 106 -16.99 10.89 -16.81
C TYR A 106 -16.69 11.60 -15.48
N THR A 107 -17.62 12.44 -15.02
CA THR A 107 -17.48 13.13 -13.72
C THR A 107 -17.33 12.14 -12.58
N ILE A 108 -18.16 11.08 -12.54
CA ILE A 108 -18.11 10.05 -11.51
C ILE A 108 -16.80 9.25 -11.59
N ILE A 109 -16.34 8.89 -12.79
CA ILE A 109 -15.07 8.17 -13.00
C ILE A 109 -13.89 9.01 -12.49
N ILE A 110 -13.83 10.29 -12.86
CA ILE A 110 -12.76 11.20 -12.43
C ILE A 110 -12.74 11.29 -10.90
N LEU A 111 -13.89 11.49 -10.26
CA LEU A 111 -13.98 11.52 -8.79
C LEU A 111 -13.54 10.20 -8.16
N GLY A 112 -13.96 9.06 -8.72
CA GLY A 112 -13.55 7.73 -8.26
C GLY A 112 -12.03 7.53 -8.32
N VAL A 113 -11.41 7.93 -9.42
CA VAL A 113 -9.95 7.86 -9.61
C VAL A 113 -9.22 8.80 -8.64
N CYS A 114 -9.72 10.02 -8.45
CA CYS A 114 -9.13 10.96 -7.49
C CYS A 114 -9.17 10.41 -6.06
N CYS A 115 -10.32 9.90 -5.62
CA CYS A 115 -10.47 9.26 -4.30
C CYS A 115 -9.52 8.07 -4.16
N GLN A 116 -9.42 7.24 -5.21
CA GLN A 116 -8.50 6.11 -5.24
C GLN A 116 -7.04 6.54 -5.12
N ALA A 117 -6.65 7.60 -5.84
CA ALA A 117 -5.30 8.16 -5.78
C ALA A 117 -4.97 8.66 -4.36
N ILE A 118 -5.90 9.39 -3.72
CA ILE A 118 -5.74 9.88 -2.34
C ILE A 118 -5.54 8.71 -1.38
N CYS A 119 -6.41 7.70 -1.40
CA CYS A 119 -6.28 6.54 -0.50
C CYS A 119 -4.98 5.76 -0.74
N SER A 120 -4.56 5.61 -2.00
CA SER A 120 -3.31 4.94 -2.36
C SER A 120 -2.08 5.71 -1.86
N GLU A 121 -2.13 7.03 -1.96
CA GLU A 121 -1.04 7.91 -1.52
C GLU A 121 -0.92 7.93 0.01
N ILE A 122 -2.04 7.96 0.73
CA ILE A 122 -2.07 7.82 2.19
C ILE A 122 -1.37 6.51 2.58
N MET A 123 -1.72 5.38 1.94
CA MET A 123 -1.07 4.09 2.21
C MET A 123 0.43 4.14 1.92
N PHE A 124 0.83 4.69 0.78
CA PHE A 124 2.24 4.78 0.39
C PHE A 124 3.07 5.58 1.39
N VAL A 125 2.64 6.79 1.72
CA VAL A 125 3.35 7.69 2.66
C VAL A 125 3.41 7.08 4.06
N SER A 126 2.32 6.47 4.50
CA SER A 126 2.24 5.78 5.79
C SER A 126 3.20 4.61 5.88
N GLN A 127 3.28 3.80 4.82
CA GLN A 127 4.21 2.68 4.72
C GLN A 127 5.67 3.17 4.75
N MET A 128 6.00 4.22 3.99
CA MET A 128 7.35 4.78 3.97
C MET A 128 7.76 5.38 5.32
N ALA A 129 6.83 6.06 6.00
CA ALA A 129 7.05 6.57 7.34
C ALA A 129 7.31 5.43 8.33
N PHE A 130 6.58 4.33 8.23
CA PHE A 130 6.81 3.15 9.07
C PHE A 130 8.18 2.52 8.78
N PHE A 131 8.56 2.35 7.51
CA PHE A 131 9.88 1.83 7.15
C PHE A 131 11.00 2.66 7.75
N ALA A 132 10.87 3.99 7.74
CA ALA A 132 11.84 4.87 8.36
C ALA A 132 11.92 4.73 9.89
N GLN A 133 10.79 4.41 10.55
CA GLN A 133 10.76 4.21 12.01
C GLN A 133 11.39 2.89 12.45
N VAL A 134 11.23 1.81 11.66
CA VAL A 134 11.69 0.46 12.04
C VAL A 134 13.05 0.08 11.45
N SER A 135 13.63 0.93 10.62
CA SER A 135 14.95 0.65 10.02
C SER A 135 16.06 0.86 11.06
N ASP A 136 16.86 -0.17 11.30
CA ASP A 136 18.04 -0.12 12.18
C ASP A 136 18.98 1.03 11.79
N VAL A 137 19.41 1.85 12.76
CA VAL A 137 20.28 3.03 12.52
C VAL A 137 21.60 2.63 11.86
N SER A 138 22.13 1.44 12.15
CA SER A 138 23.39 0.95 11.58
C SER A 138 23.25 0.51 10.12
N MET A 139 22.08 0.03 9.71
CA MET A 139 21.84 -0.60 8.40
C MET A 139 20.56 -0.08 7.70
N GLY A 140 20.16 1.15 8.00
CA GLY A 140 18.83 1.66 7.65
C GLY A 140 18.61 1.76 6.15
N GLY A 141 19.64 2.11 5.39
CA GLY A 141 19.58 2.12 3.92
C GLY A 141 19.28 0.75 3.31
N THR A 142 19.82 -0.32 3.89
CA THR A 142 19.57 -1.70 3.44
C THR A 142 18.14 -2.12 3.78
N TYR A 143 17.65 -1.79 4.98
CA TYR A 143 16.26 -2.08 5.38
C TYR A 143 15.25 -1.38 4.47
N MET A 144 15.42 -0.06 4.27
CA MET A 144 14.54 0.73 3.39
C MET A 144 14.53 0.19 1.97
N THR A 145 15.70 -0.10 1.40
CA THR A 145 15.80 -0.61 0.02
C THR A 145 15.12 -1.97 -0.09
N PHE A 146 15.38 -2.89 0.84
CA PHE A 146 14.78 -4.21 0.84
C PHE A 146 13.26 -4.16 0.95
N PHE A 147 12.72 -3.38 1.90
CA PHE A 147 11.27 -3.24 2.03
C PHE A 147 10.63 -2.59 0.80
N ASN A 148 11.30 -1.62 0.17
CA ASN A 148 10.84 -1.05 -1.09
C ASN A 148 10.81 -2.07 -2.22
N THR A 149 11.82 -2.94 -2.32
CA THR A 149 11.82 -4.05 -3.30
C THR A 149 10.63 -4.98 -3.09
N VAL A 150 10.41 -5.42 -1.85
CA VAL A 150 9.29 -6.33 -1.51
C VAL A 150 7.95 -5.65 -1.73
N ALA A 151 7.80 -4.38 -1.35
CA ALA A 151 6.58 -3.62 -1.56
C ALA A 151 6.26 -3.41 -3.06
N ASN A 152 7.27 -3.10 -3.87
CA ASN A 152 7.09 -2.97 -5.32
C ASN A 152 6.68 -4.31 -5.95
N LEU A 153 7.30 -5.42 -5.53
CA LEU A 153 6.90 -6.75 -5.97
C LEU A 153 5.45 -7.03 -5.58
N GLY A 154 5.13 -6.83 -4.29
CA GLY A 154 3.79 -6.98 -3.70
C GLY A 154 2.71 -6.19 -4.43
N ASN A 155 3.06 -5.03 -4.99
CA ASN A 155 2.12 -4.19 -5.75
C ASN A 155 1.90 -4.65 -7.19
N LYS A 156 2.88 -5.31 -7.83
CA LYS A 156 2.81 -5.67 -9.25
C LYS A 156 2.19 -7.03 -9.51
N TRP A 157 2.56 -8.03 -8.71
CA TRP A 157 2.09 -9.40 -8.95
C TRP A 157 0.56 -9.57 -8.87
N PRO A 158 -0.20 -8.84 -8.02
CA PRO A 158 -1.65 -9.03 -7.96
C PRO A 158 -2.34 -8.54 -9.23
N SER A 159 -1.98 -7.35 -9.73
CA SER A 159 -2.58 -6.82 -10.98
C SER A 159 -2.26 -7.73 -12.16
N MET A 160 -1.04 -8.26 -12.24
CA MET A 160 -0.65 -9.23 -13.27
C MET A 160 -1.49 -10.51 -13.20
N LEU A 161 -1.65 -11.07 -11.99
CA LEU A 161 -2.48 -12.25 -11.77
C LEU A 161 -3.93 -12.00 -12.17
N MET A 162 -4.51 -10.88 -11.73
CA MET A 162 -5.91 -10.56 -12.00
C MET A 162 -6.19 -10.31 -13.48
N LEU A 163 -5.25 -9.69 -14.20
CA LEU A 163 -5.34 -9.56 -15.64
C LEU A 163 -5.29 -10.92 -16.34
N SER A 164 -4.38 -11.82 -15.93
CA SER A 164 -4.30 -13.16 -16.51
C SER A 164 -5.53 -14.03 -16.24
N LEU A 165 -6.17 -13.86 -15.07
CA LEU A 165 -7.43 -14.54 -14.74
C LEU A 165 -8.62 -13.95 -15.52
N MET A 166 -8.53 -12.70 -15.96
CA MET A 166 -9.60 -12.02 -16.65
C MET A 166 -9.95 -12.66 -18.00
N ASP A 167 -8.93 -13.17 -18.69
CA ASP A 167 -9.06 -13.81 -20.01
C ASP A 167 -9.65 -15.22 -19.94
N GLN A 168 -9.68 -15.84 -18.76
CA GLN A 168 -10.15 -17.24 -18.59
C GLN A 168 -11.68 -17.35 -18.46
N GLY A 169 -12.37 -16.24 -18.23
CA GLY A 169 -13.81 -16.21 -17.98
C GLY A 169 -14.18 -16.33 -16.50
N PRO A 170 -15.48 -16.27 -16.16
CA PRO A 170 -15.95 -16.37 -14.79
C PRO A 170 -15.75 -17.78 -14.21
N PHE A 171 -15.35 -17.86 -12.94
CA PHE A 171 -14.91 -19.11 -12.31
C PHE A 171 -15.97 -19.75 -11.41
N ILE A 172 -16.66 -18.93 -10.61
CA ILE A 172 -17.57 -19.38 -9.54
C ILE A 172 -19.02 -19.11 -9.95
N PHE A 173 -19.30 -17.90 -10.44
CA PHE A 173 -20.65 -17.46 -10.74
C PHE A 173 -20.91 -17.45 -12.25
N SER A 174 -21.52 -18.53 -12.74
CA SER A 174 -21.97 -18.62 -14.13
C SER A 174 -22.91 -17.45 -14.47
N GLY A 175 -22.60 -16.73 -15.56
CA GLY A 175 -23.35 -15.56 -16.03
C GLY A 175 -22.85 -14.20 -15.54
N TRP A 176 -21.87 -14.16 -14.64
CA TRP A 176 -21.21 -12.92 -14.25
C TRP A 176 -20.07 -12.58 -15.21
N GLU A 177 -19.80 -11.29 -15.39
CA GLU A 177 -18.57 -10.87 -16.06
C GLU A 177 -17.39 -11.05 -15.11
N THR A 178 -16.28 -11.56 -15.63
CA THR A 178 -15.07 -11.86 -14.86
C THR A 178 -14.58 -10.66 -14.04
N PHE A 179 -14.69 -9.44 -14.59
CA PHE A 179 -14.34 -8.20 -13.87
C PHE A 179 -15.16 -8.04 -12.59
N VAL A 180 -16.48 -8.21 -12.70
CA VAL A 180 -17.42 -8.01 -11.60
C VAL A 180 -17.21 -9.09 -10.54
N GLU A 181 -17.03 -10.33 -10.96
CA GLU A 181 -16.75 -11.46 -10.08
C GLU A 181 -15.45 -11.25 -9.31
N LEU A 182 -14.32 -11.07 -10.00
CA LEU A 182 -13.01 -10.91 -9.37
C LEU A 182 -12.96 -9.69 -8.45
N THR A 183 -13.53 -8.56 -8.88
CA THR A 183 -13.56 -7.34 -8.05
C THR A 183 -14.42 -7.55 -6.80
N THR A 184 -15.53 -8.28 -6.89
CA THR A 184 -16.38 -8.61 -5.73
C THR A 184 -15.64 -9.50 -4.74
N ILE A 185 -15.04 -10.60 -5.23
CA ILE A 185 -14.26 -11.55 -4.41
C ILE A 185 -13.09 -10.82 -3.75
N CYS A 186 -12.34 -10.02 -4.51
CA CYS A 186 -11.18 -9.30 -3.99
C CYS A 186 -11.58 -8.20 -2.99
N SER A 187 -12.70 -7.50 -3.20
CA SER A 187 -13.19 -6.48 -2.26
C SER A 187 -13.65 -7.11 -0.94
N ILE A 188 -14.39 -8.23 -0.99
CA ILE A 188 -14.77 -9.00 0.20
C ILE A 188 -13.53 -9.57 0.89
N GLY A 189 -12.60 -10.13 0.12
CA GLY A 189 -11.30 -10.60 0.60
C GLY A 189 -10.49 -9.49 1.26
N GLY A 190 -10.60 -8.25 0.78
CA GLY A 190 -10.00 -7.07 1.39
C GLY A 190 -10.57 -6.73 2.76
N VAL A 191 -11.89 -6.85 2.94
CA VAL A 191 -12.52 -6.69 4.27
C VAL A 191 -11.99 -7.78 5.23
N ALA A 192 -11.93 -9.03 4.78
CA ALA A 192 -11.38 -10.14 5.57
C ALA A 192 -9.89 -9.93 5.90
N TRP A 193 -9.09 -9.48 4.91
CA TRP A 193 -7.69 -9.15 5.10
C TRP A 193 -7.53 -8.01 6.10
N MET A 194 -8.38 -6.99 6.08
CA MET A 194 -8.34 -5.91 7.08
C MET A 194 -8.56 -6.45 8.50
N ALA A 195 -9.47 -7.41 8.69
CA ALA A 195 -9.73 -7.99 10.01
C ALA A 195 -8.54 -8.80 10.56
N ALA A 196 -7.85 -9.55 9.70
CA ALA A 196 -6.70 -10.38 10.08
C ALA A 196 -5.37 -9.61 10.03
N GLY A 197 -5.07 -9.02 8.88
CA GLY A 197 -3.89 -8.20 8.60
C GLY A 197 -3.87 -6.91 9.42
N GLY A 198 -5.02 -6.31 9.74
CA GLY A 198 -5.08 -5.15 10.63
C GLY A 198 -4.53 -5.44 12.03
N ARG A 199 -4.84 -6.62 12.59
CA ARG A 199 -4.27 -7.06 13.87
C ARG A 199 -2.77 -7.31 13.78
N LEU A 200 -2.31 -7.81 12.64
CA LEU A 200 -0.88 -8.01 12.40
C LEU A 200 -0.14 -6.68 12.28
N LEU A 201 -0.73 -5.69 11.61
CA LEU A 201 -0.21 -4.33 11.54
C LEU A 201 -0.11 -3.70 12.94
N ASP A 202 -1.13 -3.88 13.78
CA ASP A 202 -1.11 -3.39 15.17
C ASP A 202 0.01 -4.04 15.99
N ARG A 203 0.24 -5.35 15.82
CA ARG A 203 1.36 -6.05 16.45
C ARG A 203 2.71 -5.53 15.97
N LEU A 204 2.86 -5.29 14.67
CA LEU A 204 4.09 -4.75 14.09
C LEU A 204 4.36 -3.32 14.59
N GLU A 205 3.32 -2.51 14.79
CA GLU A 205 3.44 -1.15 15.31
C GLU A 205 3.86 -1.11 16.79
N GLN A 206 3.47 -2.13 17.57
CA GLN A 206 3.78 -2.22 19.01
C GLN A 206 5.12 -2.90 19.31
N MET A 207 5.82 -3.44 18.31
CA MET A 207 7.13 -4.08 18.50
C MET A 207 8.19 -3.05 18.93
N ASN A 208 9.10 -3.46 19.81
CA ASN A 208 10.17 -2.59 20.25
C ASN A 208 11.20 -2.41 19.13
N PRO A 209 11.93 -1.28 19.07
CA PRO A 209 12.99 -1.07 18.07
C PRO A 209 14.04 -2.20 18.06
N SER A 210 14.35 -2.78 19.23
CA SER A 210 15.26 -3.92 19.37
C SER A 210 14.83 -5.17 18.61
N ASP A 211 13.53 -5.35 18.34
CA ASP A 211 12.99 -6.49 17.59
C ASP A 211 13.27 -6.37 16.07
N TRP A 212 13.73 -5.20 15.63
CA TRP A 212 14.09 -4.90 14.25
C TRP A 212 15.60 -4.82 14.03
N GLU A 213 16.38 -4.73 15.10
CA GLU A 213 17.83 -4.64 15.07
C GLU A 213 18.48 -6.02 14.93
N LEU A 214 19.55 -6.10 14.13
CA LEU A 214 20.39 -7.29 14.14
C LEU A 214 21.30 -7.18 15.35
N SER A 215 21.06 -7.99 16.39
CA SER A 215 21.97 -8.09 17.52
C SER A 215 23.33 -8.63 17.06
N SER A 216 24.22 -7.74 16.60
CA SER A 216 25.58 -8.12 16.22
C SER A 216 26.46 -8.11 17.47
N PRO A 217 27.38 -9.09 17.64
CA PRO A 217 28.42 -9.01 18.66
C PRO A 217 29.33 -7.79 18.48
N SER A 218 29.47 -7.28 17.24
CA SER A 218 30.39 -6.19 16.90
C SER A 218 29.94 -4.82 17.40
N SER A 219 28.64 -4.55 17.56
CA SER A 219 28.17 -3.28 18.10
C SER A 219 28.47 -3.15 19.60
N ARG A 220 28.46 -4.26 20.37
CA ARG A 220 28.89 -4.26 21.77
C ARG A 220 30.39 -3.96 21.91
N VAL A 221 31.23 -4.59 21.09
CA VAL A 221 32.69 -4.38 21.12
C VAL A 221 33.05 -2.94 20.79
N VAL A 222 32.44 -2.34 19.76
CA VAL A 222 32.69 -0.92 19.42
C VAL A 222 32.22 0.02 20.54
N THR A 223 31.11 -0.29 21.21
CA THR A 223 30.60 0.54 22.32
C THR A 223 31.48 0.42 23.56
N GLU A 224 31.98 -0.77 23.87
CA GLU A 224 32.94 -1.02 24.95
C GLU A 224 34.29 -0.35 24.69
N ASP A 225 34.86 -0.52 23.50
CA ASP A 225 36.12 0.15 23.10
C ASP A 225 35.99 1.68 23.14
N SER A 226 34.86 2.22 22.68
CA SER A 226 34.58 3.66 22.71
C SER A 226 34.45 4.18 24.15
N MET A 227 33.80 3.43 25.03
CA MET A 227 33.65 3.76 26.45
C MET A 227 34.99 3.65 27.20
N GLU A 228 35.83 2.67 26.86
CA GLU A 228 37.20 2.57 27.38
C GLU A 228 38.05 3.74 26.92
N LEU A 229 38.00 4.13 25.64
CA LEU A 229 38.71 5.29 25.13
C LEU A 229 38.28 6.58 25.83
N ILE A 230 36.98 6.78 26.01
CA ILE A 230 36.42 7.95 26.72
C ILE A 230 36.89 7.97 28.19
N ASN A 231 36.89 6.82 28.87
CA ASN A 231 37.38 6.71 30.24
C ASN A 231 38.89 6.93 30.34
N GLN A 232 39.68 6.48 29.35
CA GLN A 232 41.11 6.76 29.30
C GLN A 232 41.39 8.26 29.07
N VAL A 233 40.63 8.92 28.18
CA VAL A 233 40.75 10.38 27.96
C VAL A 233 40.34 11.15 29.21
N LYS A 234 39.31 10.70 29.94
CA LYS A 234 38.86 11.32 31.19
C LYS A 234 39.86 11.15 32.34
N LYS A 235 40.59 10.03 32.40
CA LYS A 235 41.70 9.80 33.35
C LYS A 235 42.98 10.59 33.04
N ARG A 236 43.15 11.10 31.82
CA ARG A 236 44.35 11.84 31.38
C ARG A 236 44.22 13.37 31.48
N ARG A 237 43.07 13.91 31.90
CA ARG A 237 42.96 15.34 32.22
C ARG A 237 43.41 15.58 33.68
N PRO A 238 44.44 16.41 33.93
CA PRO A 238 44.87 16.78 35.28
C PRO A 238 43.84 17.65 35.99
#